data_AF-A0A2H9SBD9-F1
#
_entry.id   AF-A0A2H9SBD9-F1
#
_cell.length_a   1.000
_cell.length_b   1.000
_cell.length_c   1.000
_cell.angle_alpha   90.00
_cell.angle_beta   90.00
_cell.angle_gamma   90.00
#
_symmetry.space_group_name_H-M   'P 1'
#
loop_
_entity.id
_entity.type
_entity.pdbx_description
1 polymer ?
#
loop_
_entity_poly.entity_id
_entity_poly.type
_entity_poly.pdbx_seq_one_letter_code
_entity_poly.pdbx_strand_id
1 'polypeptide(L)'
;MREEMGFDCPLREVYSFTYKAKLDHGLTEHEFDHVFFGDYDGPVNPNLEEVDEYRWISLDALEKEVKAKPGEFTEWFKVTLPEMLRHRKSAKR
;
A
#
# COMPACT_ATOMS: atom_id res chain seq x y z
N MET A 1 -0.13 9.65 7.31
CA MET A 1 -1.49 9.22 7.75
C MET A 1 -2.31 10.36 8.34
N ARG A 2 -1.77 11.21 9.22
CA ARG A 2 -2.56 12.30 9.83
C ARG A 2 -3.19 13.24 8.79
N GLU A 3 -2.41 13.66 7.81
CA GLU A 3 -2.84 14.62 6.78
C GLU A 3 -3.82 14.00 5.78
N GLU A 4 -3.49 12.84 5.22
CA GLU A 4 -4.34 12.18 4.19
C GLU A 4 -5.53 11.41 4.77
N MET A 5 -5.35 10.68 5.88
CA MET A 5 -6.31 9.70 6.39
C MET A 5 -6.89 10.08 7.77
N GLY A 6 -6.43 11.18 8.38
CA GLY A 6 -6.97 11.70 9.64
C GLY A 6 -6.59 10.92 10.90
N PHE A 7 -5.62 10.01 10.84
CA PHE A 7 -5.20 9.22 12.00
C PHE A 7 -3.69 9.07 12.15
N ASP A 8 -3.27 8.56 13.30
CA ASP A 8 -1.88 8.30 13.65
C ASP A 8 -1.76 6.97 14.39
N CYS A 9 -0.65 6.25 14.21
CA CYS A 9 -0.39 4.97 14.89
C CYS A 9 1.11 4.67 14.96
N PRO A 10 1.57 3.85 15.92
CA PRO A 10 2.95 3.37 15.94
C PRO A 10 3.28 2.59 14.66
N LEU A 11 4.39 2.95 14.02
CA LEU A 11 4.89 2.30 12.82
C LEU A 11 6.16 1.52 13.11
N ARG A 12 6.31 0.37 12.45
CA ARG A 12 7.54 -0.42 12.43
C ARG A 12 7.99 -0.62 11.00
N GLU A 13 9.24 -0.27 10.73
CA GLU A 13 9.88 -0.57 9.46
C GLU A 13 10.00 -2.08 9.27
N VAL A 14 9.72 -2.56 8.06
CA VAL A 14 9.71 -4.00 7.74
C VAL A 14 10.79 -4.33 6.73
N TYR A 15 10.83 -3.61 5.61
CA TYR A 15 11.81 -3.76 4.54
C TYR A 15 11.82 -2.53 3.64
N SER A 16 12.80 -2.45 2.76
CA SER A 16 12.88 -1.46 1.69
C SER A 16 13.19 -2.13 0.35
N PHE A 17 12.87 -1.46 -0.75
CA PHE A 17 13.12 -1.96 -2.09
C PHE A 17 13.31 -0.80 -3.09
N THR A 18 14.00 -1.06 -4.19
CA THR A 18 14.08 -0.13 -5.32
C THR A 18 13.21 -0.64 -6.45
N TYR A 19 12.44 0.25 -7.08
CA TYR A 19 11.67 -0.07 -8.27
C TYR A 19 11.83 1.01 -9.34
N LYS A 20 11.52 0.62 -10.58
CA LYS A 20 11.45 1.55 -11.70
C LYS A 20 10.23 1.22 -12.55
N ALA A 21 9.35 2.19 -12.73
CA ALA A 21 8.12 2.04 -13.48
C ALA A 21 7.94 3.21 -14.46
N LYS A 22 7.41 2.92 -15.65
CA LYS A 22 6.93 3.96 -16.56
C LYS A 22 5.46 4.21 -16.27
N LEU A 23 5.12 5.47 -16.10
CA LEU A 23 3.75 5.92 -15.89
C LEU A 23 3.20 6.54 -17.18
N ASP A 24 1.93 6.91 -17.11
CA ASP A 24 1.28 7.69 -18.17
C ASP A 24 1.95 9.05 -18.36
N HIS A 25 1.64 9.70 -19.48
CA HIS A 25 2.14 11.03 -19.85
C HIS A 25 3.68 11.14 -19.90
N GLY A 26 4.38 10.02 -20.09
CA GLY A 26 5.85 10.00 -20.19
C GLY A 26 6.56 10.14 -18.85
N LEU A 27 5.83 10.03 -17.74
CA LEU A 27 6.41 10.04 -16.40
C LEU A 27 7.11 8.70 -16.10
N THR A 28 8.06 8.74 -15.17
CA THR A 28 8.80 7.56 -14.74
C THR A 28 9.09 7.68 -13.25
N GLU A 29 8.74 6.66 -12.50
CA GLU A 29 9.16 6.46 -11.11
C GLU A 29 10.46 5.66 -11.12
N HIS A 30 11.42 6.09 -10.31
CA HIS A 30 12.65 5.36 -10.02
C HIS A 30 13.05 5.67 -8.59
N GLU A 31 12.54 4.87 -7.66
CA GLU A 31 12.48 5.22 -6.25
C GLU A 31 13.03 4.11 -5.37
N PHE A 32 13.48 4.52 -4.18
CA PHE A 32 13.88 3.62 -3.10
C PHE A 32 12.87 3.79 -1.96
N ASP A 33 11.97 2.81 -1.84
CA ASP A 33 10.81 2.87 -0.97
C ASP A 33 11.04 2.07 0.30
N HIS A 34 10.57 2.64 1.41
CA HIS A 34 10.52 1.99 2.72
C HIS A 34 9.10 1.55 3.05
N VAL A 35 8.93 0.30 3.46
CA VAL A 35 7.63 -0.27 3.84
C VAL A 35 7.53 -0.39 5.35
N PHE A 36 6.51 0.25 5.91
CA PHE A 36 6.19 0.25 7.33
C PHE A 36 4.86 -0.43 7.58
N PHE A 37 4.76 -1.19 8.69
CA PHE A 37 3.49 -1.70 9.19
C PHE A 37 3.09 -0.96 10.46
N GLY A 38 1.82 -0.56 10.53
CA GLY A 38 1.12 -0.14 11.73
C GLY A 38 -0.17 -0.92 11.87
N ASP A 39 -0.70 -0.99 13.09
CA ASP A 39 -2.01 -1.55 13.38
C ASP A 39 -2.85 -0.43 14.02
N TYR A 40 -4.07 -0.24 13.48
CA TYR A 40 -4.99 0.82 13.88
C TYR A 40 -6.42 0.31 13.79
N ASP A 41 -7.19 0.48 14.86
CA ASP A 41 -8.58 0.02 15.00
C ASP A 41 -9.57 1.18 15.27
N GLY A 42 -9.10 2.42 15.17
CA GLY A 42 -9.89 3.62 15.37
C GLY A 42 -10.61 4.13 14.11
N PRO A 43 -11.32 5.27 14.23
CA PRO A 43 -12.01 5.89 13.10
C PRO A 43 -11.02 6.51 12.10
N VAL A 44 -11.33 6.37 10.81
CA VAL A 44 -10.58 7.01 9.71
C VAL A 44 -11.41 8.20 9.21
N ASN A 45 -10.75 9.35 8.99
CA ASN A 45 -11.39 10.56 8.48
C ASN A 45 -10.53 11.14 7.34
N PRO A 46 -10.68 10.62 6.11
CA PRO A 46 -9.81 10.98 5.00
C PRO A 46 -10.00 12.44 4.57
N ASN A 47 -8.91 13.07 4.16
CA ASN A 47 -8.95 14.32 3.43
C ASN A 47 -9.36 14.03 1.98
N LEU A 48 -10.55 14.45 1.59
CA LEU A 48 -11.10 14.20 0.25
C LEU A 48 -10.37 14.96 -0.88
N GLU A 49 -9.46 15.89 -0.56
CA GLU A 49 -8.57 16.48 -1.56
C GLU A 49 -7.45 15.53 -1.99
N GLU A 50 -7.11 14.54 -1.15
CA GLU A 50 -6.03 13.58 -1.38
C GLU A 50 -6.55 12.15 -1.59
N VAL A 51 -7.67 11.78 -0.94
CA VAL A 51 -8.21 10.41 -0.93
C VAL A 51 -9.69 10.43 -1.27
N ASP A 52 -10.02 9.88 -2.44
CA ASP A 52 -11.40 9.81 -2.94
C ASP A 52 -12.27 8.83 -2.13
N GLU A 53 -11.79 7.60 -1.94
CA GLU A 53 -12.47 6.56 -1.15
C GLU A 53 -11.46 5.61 -0.47
N TYR A 54 -11.93 4.89 0.55
CA TYR A 54 -11.17 3.79 1.17
C TYR A 54 -12.09 2.62 1.52
N ARG A 55 -11.51 1.41 1.57
CA ARG A 55 -12.23 0.22 2.02
C ARG A 55 -11.29 -0.79 2.68
N TRP A 56 -11.83 -1.55 3.61
CA TRP A 56 -11.14 -2.70 4.19
C TRP A 56 -11.31 -3.92 3.28
N ILE A 57 -10.21 -4.64 3.03
CA ILE A 57 -10.21 -5.85 2.20
C ILE A 57 -9.30 -6.92 2.82
N SER A 58 -9.72 -8.18 2.75
CA SER A 58 -8.86 -9.30 3.15
C SER A 58 -7.69 -9.48 2.17
N LEU A 59 -6.53 -9.90 2.68
CA LEU A 59 -5.34 -10.11 1.85
C LEU A 59 -5.57 -11.10 0.69
N ASP A 60 -6.35 -12.16 0.91
CA ASP A 60 -6.67 -13.15 -0.13
C ASP A 60 -7.55 -12.57 -1.24
N ALA A 61 -8.50 -11.71 -0.89
CA ALA A 61 -9.32 -11.00 -1.87
C ALA A 61 -8.49 -9.97 -2.64
N LEU A 62 -7.62 -9.23 -1.94
CA LEU A 62 -6.75 -8.22 -2.52
C LEU A 62 -5.78 -8.83 -3.55
N GLU A 63 -5.16 -9.97 -3.21
CA GLU A 63 -4.27 -10.68 -4.14
C GLU A 63 -5.00 -11.12 -5.41
N LYS A 64 -6.26 -11.55 -5.31
CA LYS A 64 -7.09 -11.92 -6.46
C LYS A 64 -7.47 -10.69 -7.30
N GLU A 65 -7.85 -9.60 -6.64
CA GLU A 65 -8.30 -8.37 -7.31
C GLU A 65 -7.17 -7.70 -8.10
N VAL A 66 -5.96 -7.59 -7.51
CA VAL A 66 -4.78 -7.05 -8.20
C VAL A 66 -4.43 -7.85 -9.44
N LYS A 67 -4.59 -9.18 -9.40
CA LYS A 67 -4.37 -10.05 -10.57
C LYS A 67 -5.47 -9.88 -11.62
N ALA A 68 -6.73 -9.75 -11.19
CA ALA A 68 -7.87 -9.63 -12.09
C ALA A 68 -7.93 -8.26 -12.78
N LYS A 69 -7.51 -7.20 -12.08
CA LYS A 69 -7.64 -5.81 -12.52
C LYS A 69 -6.39 -4.99 -12.20
N PRO A 70 -5.23 -5.31 -12.77
CA PRO A 70 -3.97 -4.65 -12.44
C PRO A 70 -3.93 -3.14 -12.77
N GLY A 71 -4.83 -2.65 -13.63
CA GLY A 71 -4.97 -1.23 -13.95
C GLY A 71 -5.68 -0.39 -12.87
N GLU A 72 -6.36 -1.02 -11.91
CA GLU A 72 -6.98 -0.32 -10.76
C GLU A 72 -5.96 -0.09 -9.61
N PHE A 73 -4.69 -0.48 -9.78
CA PHE A 73 -3.65 -0.41 -8.76
C PHE A 73 -2.38 0.26 -9.30
N THR A 74 -1.72 1.03 -8.42
CA THR A 74 -0.45 1.71 -8.73
C THR A 74 0.68 0.73 -9.03
N GLU A 75 1.68 1.17 -9.80
CA GLU A 75 2.82 0.33 -10.18
C GLU A 75 3.64 -0.12 -8.97
N TRP A 76 3.98 0.79 -8.06
CA TRP A 76 4.73 0.47 -6.83
C TRP A 76 4.00 -0.59 -5.97
N PHE A 77 2.66 -0.51 -5.89
CA PHE A 77 1.87 -1.41 -5.06
C PHE A 77 1.92 -2.84 -5.61
N LYS A 78 1.80 -2.98 -6.94
CA LYS A 78 1.94 -4.28 -7.63
C LYS A 78 3.32 -4.90 -7.41
N VAL A 79 4.37 -4.09 -7.40
CA VAL A 79 5.75 -4.55 -7.18
C VAL A 79 5.95 -5.07 -5.75
N THR A 80 5.44 -4.36 -4.74
CA THR A 80 5.71 -4.72 -3.33
C THR A 80 4.75 -5.76 -2.75
N LEU A 81 3.54 -5.92 -3.34
CA LEU A 81 2.50 -6.82 -2.81
C LEU A 81 2.98 -8.24 -2.50
N PRO A 82 3.75 -8.95 -3.35
CA PRO A 82 4.23 -10.29 -3.03
C PRO A 82 5.11 -10.33 -1.78
N GLU A 83 6.00 -9.35 -1.61
CA GLU A 83 6.89 -9.27 -0.44
C GLU A 83 6.10 -8.89 0.82
N MET A 84 5.16 -7.95 0.71
CA MET A 84 4.25 -7.57 1.79
C MET A 84 3.47 -8.80 2.31
N LEU A 85 2.93 -9.62 1.40
CA LEU A 85 2.21 -10.85 1.76
C LEU A 85 3.10 -11.87 2.47
N ARG A 86 4.38 -11.99 2.09
CA ARG A 86 5.35 -12.86 2.79
C ARG A 86 5.59 -12.40 4.22
N HIS A 87 5.73 -11.09 4.45
CA HIS A 87 5.92 -10.52 5.78
C HIS A 87 4.66 -10.66 6.65
N ARG A 88 3.45 -10.42 6.10
CA ARG A 88 2.19 -10.59 6.85
C ARG A 88 1.87 -12.06 7.19
N LYS A 89 2.28 -13.03 6.35
CA LYS A 89 2.16 -14.47 6.67
C LYS A 89 3.14 -14.91 7.76
N SER A 90 4.35 -14.35 7.77
CA SER A 90 5.39 -14.69 8.76
C SER A 90 5.10 -14.15 10.17
N ALA A 91 4.38 -13.02 10.26
CA ALA A 91 4.01 -12.40 11.55
C ALA A 91 2.87 -13.14 12.30
N LYS A 92 2.24 -14.16 11.70
CA LYS A 92 1.19 -14.99 12.33
C LYS A 92 1.73 -16.24 13.03
N ARG A 93 3.03 -16.33 13.31
CA ARG A 93 3.66 -17.44 14.04
C ARG A 93 4.14 -17.00 15.41
#